data_AF-A0A8J7ZPR8-F1
#
_entry.id   AF-A0A8J7ZPR8-F1
#
_cell.length_a   1.000
_cell.length_b   1.000
_cell.length_c   1.000
_cell.angle_alpha   90.00
_cell.angle_beta   90.00
_cell.angle_gamma   90.00
#
_symmetry.space_group_name_H-M   'P 1'
#
loop_
_entity.id
_entity.type
_entity.pdbx_description
1 polymer ?
#
loop_
_entity_poly.entity_id
_entity_poly.type
_entity_poly.pdbx_seq_one_letter_code
_entity_poly.pdbx_strand_id
1 'polypeptide(L)'
;MNVAEALRTGYERTASRTGLALVGVAFLVQVASAAALQSQPPEALALIREQYPELAPDPGGPLSLPLSAAGATALSLAATVATAAVFVVAFRALSDDGVPSPGTVTRNVGRATLHGFVGYLLLLALVGVGLALFVVPGVFALVTFAFFVGFVALEDEGVVGAYRRSWALTSGRRLGVALLLGALLLVVVLFTVVAGLPLSLVFEVSETLAYLGNVAVSALTFVYAAAVLAVGFEQLRNGDERDDEFADIDDELLP
;
A
#
# COMPACT_ATOMS: atom_id res chain seq x y z
N MET A 1 -19.49 -1.11 -7.75
CA MET A 1 -18.06 -0.81 -8.01
C MET A 1 -17.63 -1.53 -9.28
N ASN A 2 -16.91 -0.83 -10.16
CA ASN A 2 -16.42 -1.37 -11.41
C ASN A 2 -14.94 -1.76 -11.27
N VAL A 3 -14.69 -3.04 -10.97
CA VAL A 3 -13.34 -3.57 -10.69
C VAL A 3 -12.43 -3.48 -11.92
N ALA A 4 -12.95 -3.82 -13.10
CA ALA A 4 -12.16 -3.77 -14.33
C ALA A 4 -11.71 -2.35 -14.66
N GLU A 5 -12.60 -1.38 -14.49
CA GLU A 5 -12.28 0.05 -14.63
C GLU A 5 -11.26 0.49 -13.59
N ALA A 6 -11.39 0.10 -12.32
CA ALA A 6 -10.43 0.45 -11.28
C ALA A 6 -9.02 -0.08 -11.59
N LEU A 7 -8.91 -1.33 -12.06
CA LEU A 7 -7.64 -1.94 -12.45
C LEU A 7 -7.03 -1.26 -13.68
N ARG A 8 -7.86 -0.91 -14.68
CA ARG A 8 -7.43 -0.25 -15.91
C ARG A 8 -6.97 1.19 -15.64
N THR A 9 -7.79 1.99 -14.97
CA THR A 9 -7.45 3.37 -14.63
C THR A 9 -6.26 3.40 -13.67
N GLY A 10 -6.17 2.45 -12.74
CA GLY A 10 -4.98 2.30 -11.89
C GLY A 10 -3.70 2.07 -12.70
N TYR A 11 -3.78 1.27 -13.78
CA TYR A 11 -2.66 1.06 -14.70
C TYR A 11 -2.31 2.34 -15.46
N GLU A 12 -3.31 3.02 -16.03
CA GLU A 12 -3.13 4.29 -16.77
C GLU A 12 -2.51 5.38 -15.87
N ARG A 13 -2.96 5.51 -14.62
CA ARG A 13 -2.41 6.44 -13.63
C ARG A 13 -0.98 6.06 -13.22
N THR A 14 -0.68 4.77 -13.09
CA THR A 14 0.69 4.29 -12.77
C THR A 14 1.67 4.51 -13.93
N ALA A 15 1.22 4.32 -15.18
CA ALA A 15 2.01 4.56 -16.39
C ALA A 15 2.17 6.04 -16.75
N SER A 16 1.45 6.94 -16.06
CA SER A 16 1.59 8.39 -16.21
C SER A 16 2.98 8.88 -15.77
N ARG A 17 3.35 10.11 -16.16
CA ARG A 17 4.62 10.73 -15.71
C ARG A 17 4.73 10.80 -14.19
N THR A 18 3.63 11.16 -13.52
CA THR A 18 3.55 11.23 -12.06
C THR A 18 3.68 9.84 -11.43
N GLY A 19 2.98 8.84 -11.98
CA GLY A 19 3.08 7.46 -11.55
C GLY A 19 4.49 6.90 -11.68
N LEU A 20 5.15 7.10 -12.82
CA LEU A 20 6.53 6.66 -13.05
C LEU A 20 7.54 7.35 -12.13
N ALA A 21 7.35 8.65 -11.85
CA ALA A 21 8.18 9.35 -10.86
C ALA A 21 8.02 8.74 -9.46
N LEU A 22 6.79 8.41 -9.07
CA LEU A 22 6.50 7.72 -7.80
C LEU A 22 7.09 6.32 -7.75
N VAL A 23 7.07 5.57 -8.87
CA VAL A 23 7.75 4.27 -8.96
C VAL A 23 9.25 4.43 -8.72
N GLY A 24 9.88 5.46 -9.30
CA GLY A 24 11.29 5.77 -9.05
C GLY A 24 11.58 6.08 -7.58
N VAL A 25 10.74 6.89 -6.93
CA VAL A 25 10.89 7.19 -5.49
C VAL A 25 10.67 5.93 -4.63
N ALA A 26 9.61 5.16 -4.92
CA ALA A 26 9.32 3.91 -4.23
C ALA A 26 10.46 2.90 -4.38
N PHE A 27 11.06 2.81 -5.57
CA PHE A 27 12.22 1.96 -5.83
C PHE A 27 13.40 2.34 -4.93
N LEU A 28 13.76 3.63 -4.86
CA LEU A 28 14.87 4.09 -4.01
C LEU A 28 14.60 3.80 -2.52
N VAL A 29 13.38 4.03 -2.05
CA VAL A 29 12.98 3.72 -0.67
C VAL A 29 13.05 2.22 -0.40
N GLN A 30 12.60 1.38 -1.33
CA GLN A 30 12.65 -0.07 -1.17
C GLN A 30 14.09 -0.62 -1.26
N VAL A 31 14.96 -0.05 -2.09
CA VAL A 31 16.39 -0.38 -2.09
C VAL A 31 17.02 -0.05 -0.75
N ALA A 32 16.71 1.13 -0.18
CA ALA A 32 17.19 1.51 1.14
C ALA A 32 16.66 0.57 2.24
N SER A 33 15.38 0.18 2.16
CA SER A 33 14.78 -0.80 3.08
C SER A 33 15.46 -2.17 2.98
N ALA A 34 15.68 -2.66 1.76
CA ALA A 34 16.36 -3.93 1.50
C ALA A 34 17.80 -3.91 2.01
N ALA A 35 18.56 -2.85 1.71
CA ALA A 35 19.91 -2.66 2.22
C ALA A 35 19.93 -2.65 3.75
N ALA A 36 18.96 -1.98 4.40
CA ALA A 36 18.86 -1.93 5.84
C ALA A 36 18.60 -3.32 6.46
N LEU A 37 17.69 -4.10 5.88
CA LEU A 37 17.39 -5.46 6.33
C LEU A 37 18.60 -6.39 6.16
N GLN A 38 19.28 -6.34 5.01
CA GLN A 38 20.45 -7.18 4.73
C GLN A 38 21.69 -6.80 5.56
N SER A 39 21.74 -5.55 6.04
CA SER A 39 22.81 -5.04 6.90
C SER A 39 22.57 -5.30 8.39
N GLN A 40 21.44 -5.94 8.76
CA GLN A 40 21.19 -6.27 10.16
C GLN A 40 22.19 -7.32 10.64
N PRO A 41 22.84 -7.09 11.80
CA PRO A 41 23.75 -8.08 12.33
C PRO A 41 22.99 -9.35 12.74
N PRO A 42 23.61 -10.55 12.62
CA PRO A 42 22.94 -11.81 12.91
C PRO A 42 22.33 -11.87 14.32
N GLU A 43 22.98 -11.25 15.31
CA GLU A 43 22.50 -11.18 16.69
C GLU A 43 21.21 -10.39 16.87
N ALA A 44 20.96 -9.35 16.05
CA ALA A 44 19.74 -8.55 16.14
C ALA A 44 18.50 -9.36 15.76
N LEU A 45 18.69 -10.40 14.94
CA LEU A 45 17.64 -11.31 14.48
C LEU A 45 17.75 -12.70 15.13
N ALA A 46 18.60 -12.88 16.15
CA ALA A 46 18.87 -14.19 16.74
C ALA A 46 17.59 -14.86 17.26
N LEU A 47 16.77 -14.12 18.03
CA LEU A 47 15.49 -14.64 18.55
C LEU A 47 14.52 -15.05 17.43
N ILE A 48 14.44 -14.25 16.36
CA ILE A 48 13.58 -14.56 15.22
C ILE A 48 14.13 -15.77 14.47
N ARG A 49 15.45 -15.85 14.25
CA ARG A 49 16.09 -16.97 13.56
C ARG A 49 16.01 -18.28 14.35
N GLU A 50 16.07 -18.20 15.68
CA GLU A 50 15.92 -19.36 16.56
C GLU A 50 14.47 -19.86 16.59
N GLN A 51 13.51 -18.94 16.75
CA GLN A 51 12.11 -19.32 16.95
C GLN A 51 11.34 -19.50 15.63
N TYR A 52 11.73 -18.79 14.57
CA TYR A 52 11.06 -18.73 13.28
C TYR A 52 12.09 -18.62 12.13
N PRO A 53 12.91 -19.67 11.88
CA PRO A 53 13.99 -19.62 10.89
C PRO A 53 13.48 -19.26 9.47
N GLU A 54 12.29 -19.73 9.10
CA GLU A 54 11.64 -19.43 7.81
C GLU A 54 11.25 -17.95 7.63
N LEU A 55 11.12 -17.20 8.73
CA LEU A 55 10.79 -15.77 8.71
C LEU A 55 12.02 -14.88 8.84
N ALA A 56 13.18 -15.46 9.18
CA ALA A 56 14.40 -14.71 9.40
C ALA A 56 15.05 -14.35 8.05
N PRO A 57 15.32 -13.06 7.78
CA PRO A 57 16.08 -12.66 6.61
C PRO A 57 17.47 -13.31 6.58
N ASP A 58 17.92 -13.68 5.39
CA ASP A 58 19.29 -14.14 5.18
C ASP A 58 20.28 -13.01 5.47
N PRO A 59 21.30 -13.24 6.33
CA PRO A 59 22.31 -12.23 6.61
C PRO A 59 23.27 -12.09 5.41
N GLY A 60 23.68 -10.85 5.10
CA GLY A 60 24.77 -10.62 4.16
C GLY A 60 24.40 -10.69 2.68
N GLY A 61 23.21 -10.21 2.30
CA GLY A 61 22.79 -10.14 0.91
C GLY A 61 23.58 -9.12 0.05
N PRO A 62 23.30 -9.07 -1.27
CA PRO A 62 24.05 -8.28 -2.25
C PRO A 62 24.01 -6.76 -2.06
N LEU A 63 23.11 -6.26 -1.21
CA LEU A 63 22.96 -4.84 -0.86
C LEU A 63 23.38 -4.56 0.59
N SER A 64 24.00 -5.52 1.27
CA SER A 64 24.49 -5.32 2.63
C SER A 64 25.55 -4.22 2.69
N LEU A 65 25.44 -3.37 3.70
CA LEU A 65 26.32 -2.25 3.99
C LEU A 65 26.99 -2.49 5.34
N PRO A 66 28.23 -1.99 5.55
CA PRO A 66 28.94 -2.11 6.83
C PRO A 66 28.37 -1.11 7.85
N LEU A 67 27.12 -1.33 8.27
CA LEU A 67 26.42 -0.52 9.26
C LEU A 67 26.52 -1.15 10.65
N SER A 68 26.50 -0.31 11.68
CA SER A 68 26.26 -0.80 13.04
C SER A 68 24.81 -1.28 13.18
N ALA A 69 24.53 -2.13 14.18
CA ALA A 69 23.16 -2.57 14.51
C ALA A 69 22.18 -1.39 14.64
N ALA A 70 22.63 -0.34 15.33
CA ALA A 70 21.86 0.89 15.50
C ALA A 70 21.65 1.62 14.15
N GLY A 71 22.67 1.69 13.31
CA GLY A 71 22.58 2.31 11.98
C GLY A 71 21.61 1.56 11.05
N ALA A 72 21.69 0.23 11.00
CA ALA A 72 20.78 -0.60 10.20
C ALA A 72 19.33 -0.49 10.70
N THR A 73 19.13 -0.48 12.02
CA THR A 73 17.81 -0.30 12.63
C THR A 73 17.22 1.08 12.34
N ALA A 74 18.03 2.13 12.49
CA ALA A 74 17.61 3.50 12.18
C ALA A 74 17.23 3.65 10.70
N LEU A 75 18.03 3.06 9.78
CA LEU A 75 17.73 3.06 8.36
C LEU A 75 16.45 2.26 8.04
N SER A 76 16.25 1.11 8.70
CA SER A 76 15.03 0.29 8.54
C SER A 76 13.78 1.07 8.96
N LEU A 77 13.85 1.76 10.10
CA LEU A 77 12.75 2.60 10.60
C LEU A 77 12.49 3.78 9.66
N ALA A 78 13.55 4.48 9.23
CA ALA A 78 13.43 5.59 8.28
C ALA A 78 12.82 5.15 6.94
N ALA A 79 13.25 4.01 6.40
CA ALA A 79 12.71 3.45 5.17
C ALA A 79 11.25 3.01 5.32
N THR A 80 10.87 2.50 6.50
CA THR A 80 9.48 2.14 6.82
C THR A 80 8.58 3.38 6.84
N VAL A 81 9.02 4.45 7.52
CA VAL A 81 8.29 5.74 7.55
C VAL A 81 8.22 6.36 6.16
N ALA A 82 9.32 6.31 5.41
CA ALA A 82 9.35 6.78 4.03
C ALA A 82 8.40 5.98 3.13
N THR A 83 8.28 4.67 3.30
CA THR A 83 7.34 3.83 2.56
C THR A 83 5.89 4.26 2.83
N ALA A 84 5.53 4.50 4.10
CA ALA A 84 4.21 5.02 4.46
C ALA A 84 3.96 6.41 3.83
N ALA A 85 4.97 7.29 3.85
CA ALA A 85 4.88 8.60 3.22
C ALA A 85 4.68 8.51 1.70
N VAL A 86 5.43 7.64 1.02
CA VAL A 86 5.27 7.40 -0.42
C VAL A 86 3.87 6.85 -0.71
N PHE A 87 3.33 5.96 0.13
CA PHE A 87 1.96 5.48 -0.06
C PHE A 87 0.94 6.62 0.01
N VAL A 88 1.01 7.49 1.04
CA VAL A 88 0.12 8.65 1.19
C VAL A 88 0.25 9.61 0.01
N VAL A 89 1.49 9.92 -0.38
CA VAL A 89 1.78 10.80 -1.51
C VAL A 89 1.27 10.20 -2.82
N ALA A 90 1.47 8.89 -3.04
CA ALA A 90 0.97 8.19 -4.21
C ALA A 90 -0.56 8.20 -4.24
N PHE A 91 -1.21 7.92 -3.10
CA PHE A 91 -2.66 7.97 -3.00
C PHE A 91 -3.19 9.36 -3.39
N ARG A 92 -2.63 10.44 -2.83
CA ARG A 92 -3.00 11.83 -3.19
C ARG A 92 -2.77 12.12 -4.66
N ALA A 93 -1.57 11.85 -5.14
CA ALA A 93 -1.14 12.24 -6.46
C ALA A 93 -1.86 11.46 -7.57
N LEU A 94 -2.31 10.25 -7.25
CA LEU A 94 -3.03 9.36 -8.15
C LEU A 94 -4.54 9.35 -7.86
N SER A 95 -5.06 10.19 -6.94
CA SER A 95 -6.51 10.42 -6.79
C SER A 95 -7.02 11.62 -7.60
N ASP A 96 -6.11 12.49 -8.04
CA ASP A 96 -6.42 13.62 -8.95
C ASP A 96 -6.27 13.17 -10.41
N ASP A 97 -6.90 13.87 -11.37
CA ASP A 97 -6.86 13.60 -12.82
C ASP A 97 -5.47 13.81 -13.49
N GLY A 98 -4.37 13.57 -12.75
CA GLY A 98 -3.03 13.35 -13.29
C GLY A 98 -2.04 14.49 -13.10
N VAL A 99 -2.45 15.64 -12.57
CA VAL A 99 -1.52 16.71 -12.17
C VAL A 99 -1.97 17.30 -10.83
N PRO A 100 -1.38 16.86 -9.71
CA PRO A 100 -1.69 17.43 -8.42
C PRO A 100 -1.29 18.91 -8.41
N SER A 101 -2.13 19.78 -7.85
CA SER A 101 -1.70 21.17 -7.66
C SER A 101 -0.46 21.20 -6.74
N PRO A 102 0.60 21.96 -7.08
CA PRO A 102 1.79 22.07 -6.27
C PRO A 102 1.44 22.63 -4.88
N GLY A 103 1.29 21.75 -3.90
CA GLY A 103 0.82 22.07 -2.56
C GLY A 103 -0.06 20.99 -1.95
N THR A 104 -1.00 20.42 -2.72
CA THR A 104 -1.92 19.39 -2.21
C THR A 104 -1.20 18.08 -1.86
N VAL A 105 -0.19 17.72 -2.63
CA VAL A 105 0.59 16.48 -2.42
C VAL A 105 1.37 16.55 -1.10
N THR A 106 2.00 17.68 -0.80
CA THR A 106 2.93 17.86 0.33
C THR A 106 2.27 18.43 1.57
N ARG A 107 1.06 18.98 1.47
CA ARG A 107 0.32 19.56 2.60
C ARG A 107 0.14 18.53 3.71
N ASN A 108 0.58 18.84 4.92
CA ASN A 108 0.40 17.99 6.10
C ASN A 108 0.93 16.54 5.93
N VAL A 109 1.83 16.25 4.98
CA VAL A 109 2.33 14.87 4.73
C VAL A 109 2.87 14.23 5.99
N GLY A 110 3.57 14.97 6.87
CA GLY A 110 4.06 14.42 8.13
C GLY A 110 2.94 13.89 9.03
N ARG A 111 1.85 14.65 9.19
CA ARG A 111 0.69 14.24 10.01
C ARG A 111 -0.09 13.12 9.34
N ALA A 112 -0.33 13.22 8.03
CA ALA A 112 -1.00 12.17 7.26
C ALA A 112 -0.18 10.86 7.26
N THR A 113 1.14 10.95 7.19
CA THR A 113 2.03 9.77 7.30
C THR A 113 1.95 9.17 8.70
N LEU A 114 1.97 9.98 9.76
CA LEU A 114 1.85 9.49 11.14
C LEU A 114 0.52 8.77 11.37
N HIS A 115 -0.60 9.41 11.03
CA HIS A 115 -1.93 8.79 11.16
C HIS A 115 -2.10 7.61 10.23
N GLY A 116 -1.57 7.68 9.00
CA GLY A 116 -1.59 6.58 8.04
C GLY A 116 -0.82 5.38 8.56
N PHE A 117 0.39 5.60 9.08
CA PHE A 117 1.24 4.55 9.67
C PHE A 117 0.58 3.89 10.89
N VAL A 118 0.10 4.69 11.84
CA VAL A 118 -0.62 4.17 13.03
C VAL A 118 -1.90 3.44 12.61
N GLY A 119 -2.61 3.95 11.61
CA GLY A 119 -3.77 3.28 11.01
C GLY A 119 -3.38 1.93 10.43
N TYR A 120 -2.34 1.84 9.60
CA TYR A 120 -1.90 0.56 9.03
C TYR A 120 -1.49 -0.45 10.10
N LEU A 121 -0.84 -0.03 11.19
CA LEU A 121 -0.54 -0.91 12.32
C LEU A 121 -1.82 -1.43 13.00
N LEU A 122 -2.81 -0.57 13.18
CA LEU A 122 -4.12 -0.97 13.72
C LEU A 122 -4.85 -1.93 12.76
N LEU A 123 -4.83 -1.66 11.45
CA LEU A 123 -5.41 -2.55 10.44
C LEU A 123 -4.74 -3.93 10.49
N LEU A 124 -3.42 -3.96 10.53
CA LEU A 124 -2.63 -5.18 10.61
C LEU A 124 -3.00 -6.00 11.85
N ALA A 125 -3.13 -5.35 13.01
CA ALA A 125 -3.54 -6.02 14.25
C ALA A 125 -4.97 -6.57 14.16
N LEU A 126 -5.92 -5.79 13.61
CA LEU A 126 -7.32 -6.23 13.42
C LEU A 126 -7.42 -7.42 12.46
N VAL A 127 -6.71 -7.35 11.33
CA VAL A 127 -6.67 -8.44 10.36
C VAL A 127 -5.99 -9.67 10.97
N GLY A 128 -4.86 -9.50 11.67
CA GLY A 128 -4.13 -10.58 12.31
C GLY A 128 -4.96 -11.32 13.37
N VAL A 129 -5.60 -10.58 14.28
CA VAL A 129 -6.53 -11.15 15.27
C VAL A 129 -7.73 -11.78 14.58
N GLY A 130 -8.28 -11.13 13.56
CA GLY A 130 -9.38 -11.65 12.76
C GLY A 130 -9.03 -13.01 12.17
N LEU A 131 -7.90 -13.10 11.43
CA LEU A 131 -7.40 -14.34 10.82
C LEU A 131 -7.10 -15.43 11.85
N ALA A 132 -6.56 -15.06 13.02
CA ALA A 132 -6.28 -16.00 14.11
C ALA A 132 -7.56 -16.61 14.70
N LEU A 133 -8.66 -15.85 14.73
CA LEU A 133 -9.97 -16.37 15.11
C LEU A 133 -10.55 -17.21 13.96
N PHE A 134 -10.68 -16.63 12.76
CA PHE A 134 -11.13 -17.29 11.52
C PHE A 134 -10.73 -16.46 10.29
N VAL A 135 -10.63 -17.08 9.11
CA VAL A 135 -10.30 -16.35 7.86
C VAL A 135 -11.31 -15.22 7.56
N VAL A 136 -12.61 -15.48 7.79
CA VAL A 136 -13.69 -14.55 7.45
C VAL A 136 -13.63 -13.22 8.23
N PRO A 137 -13.49 -13.19 9.57
CA PRO A 137 -13.28 -11.96 10.34
C PRO A 137 -12.07 -11.11 9.88
N GLY A 138 -10.95 -11.76 9.55
CA GLY A 138 -9.76 -11.05 9.07
C GLY A 138 -10.00 -10.36 7.72
N VAL A 139 -10.58 -11.07 6.77
CA VAL A 139 -10.96 -10.52 5.46
C VAL A 139 -12.02 -9.43 5.63
N PHE A 140 -12.98 -9.61 6.53
CA PHE A 140 -14.01 -8.61 6.82
C PHE A 140 -13.41 -7.30 7.31
N ALA A 141 -12.45 -7.35 8.25
CA ALA A 141 -11.75 -6.17 8.72
C ALA A 141 -10.96 -5.49 7.59
N LEU A 142 -10.23 -6.27 6.78
CA LEU A 142 -9.47 -5.76 5.64
C LEU A 142 -10.37 -5.01 4.64
N VAL A 143 -11.50 -5.63 4.27
CA VAL A 143 -12.46 -5.06 3.31
C VAL A 143 -13.11 -3.80 3.86
N THR A 144 -13.50 -3.80 5.13
CA THR A 144 -14.24 -2.68 5.74
C THR A 144 -13.37 -1.45 5.94
N PHE A 145 -12.08 -1.67 6.22
CA PHE A 145 -11.14 -0.58 6.47
C PHE A 145 -10.18 -0.32 5.31
N ALA A 146 -10.38 -0.94 4.13
CA ALA A 146 -9.48 -0.83 2.98
C ALA A 146 -9.16 0.62 2.56
N PHE A 147 -10.10 1.54 2.80
CA PHE A 147 -10.04 2.92 2.33
C PHE A 147 -9.82 3.95 3.43
N PHE A 148 -9.48 3.55 4.67
CA PHE A 148 -9.19 4.51 5.74
C PHE A 148 -8.11 5.53 5.33
N VAL A 149 -7.13 5.07 4.55
CA VAL A 149 -6.02 5.89 4.06
C VAL A 149 -6.48 7.02 3.14
N GLY A 150 -7.59 6.86 2.41
CA GLY A 150 -8.15 7.92 1.58
C GLY A 150 -8.59 9.12 2.42
N PHE A 151 -9.22 8.87 3.57
CA PHE A 151 -9.61 9.91 4.51
C PHE A 151 -8.41 10.57 5.19
N VAL A 152 -7.39 9.78 5.58
CA VAL A 152 -6.16 10.33 6.16
C VAL A 152 -5.39 11.16 5.12
N ALA A 153 -5.29 10.67 3.89
CA ALA A 153 -4.49 11.28 2.85
C ALA A 153 -5.20 12.51 2.28
N LEU A 154 -6.46 12.41 1.86
CA LEU A 154 -7.14 13.48 1.15
C LEU A 154 -7.79 14.51 2.09
N GLU A 155 -8.17 14.09 3.29
CA GLU A 155 -8.99 14.91 4.20
C GLU A 155 -8.31 15.22 5.53
N ASP A 156 -7.03 14.84 5.69
CA ASP A 156 -6.22 15.07 6.88
C ASP A 156 -6.87 14.55 8.18
N GLU A 157 -7.69 13.50 8.09
CA GLU A 157 -8.37 12.88 9.22
C GLU A 157 -7.40 12.18 10.18
N GLY A 158 -7.77 12.15 11.45
CA GLY A 158 -7.12 11.30 12.44
C GLY A 158 -7.52 9.83 12.25
N VAL A 159 -6.78 8.92 12.88
CA VAL A 159 -6.98 7.45 12.75
C VAL A 159 -8.43 7.04 13.03
N VAL A 160 -9.01 7.49 14.14
CA VAL A 160 -10.37 7.10 14.54
C VAL A 160 -11.42 7.62 13.56
N GLY A 161 -11.30 8.88 13.12
CA GLY A 161 -12.19 9.50 12.14
C GLY A 161 -12.15 8.78 10.80
N ALA A 162 -10.95 8.51 10.31
CA ALA A 162 -10.72 7.78 9.06
C ALA A 162 -11.32 6.37 9.07
N TYR A 163 -11.18 5.62 10.17
CA TYR A 163 -11.77 4.28 10.30
C TYR A 163 -13.29 4.32 10.34
N ARG A 164 -13.87 5.27 11.07
CA ARG A 164 -15.33 5.44 11.13
C ARG A 164 -15.89 5.76 9.74
N ARG A 165 -15.22 6.64 8.99
CA ARG A 165 -15.65 7.01 7.64
C ARG A 165 -15.42 5.89 6.62
N SER A 166 -14.34 5.11 6.75
CA SER A 166 -14.15 3.90 5.92
C SER A 166 -15.22 2.84 6.19
N TRP A 167 -15.62 2.65 7.45
CA TRP A 167 -16.72 1.76 7.78
C TRP A 167 -18.04 2.21 7.12
N ALA A 168 -18.37 3.49 7.21
CA ALA A 168 -19.57 4.05 6.58
C ALA A 168 -19.52 3.88 5.05
N LEU A 169 -18.43 4.32 4.42
CA LEU A 169 -18.25 4.28 2.96
C LEU A 169 -18.35 2.86 2.38
N THR A 170 -17.83 1.86 3.08
CA THR A 170 -17.86 0.46 2.63
C THR A 170 -19.14 -0.28 3.01
N SER A 171 -19.97 0.26 3.91
CA SER A 171 -21.23 -0.37 4.30
C SER A 171 -22.18 -0.48 3.10
N GLY A 172 -22.91 -1.59 2.99
CA GLY A 172 -23.74 -1.91 1.81
C GLY A 172 -22.96 -2.32 0.55
N ARG A 173 -21.67 -1.95 0.41
CA ARG A 173 -20.87 -2.18 -0.81
C ARG A 173 -19.66 -3.11 -0.63
N ARG A 174 -19.57 -3.80 0.51
CA ARG A 174 -18.42 -4.65 0.92
C ARG A 174 -18.06 -5.74 -0.07
N LEU A 175 -19.05 -6.36 -0.74
CA LEU A 175 -18.77 -7.40 -1.76
C LEU A 175 -18.00 -6.83 -2.94
N GLY A 176 -18.34 -5.63 -3.40
CA GLY A 176 -17.58 -4.94 -4.43
C GLY A 176 -16.14 -4.73 -3.98
N VAL A 177 -15.93 -4.24 -2.75
CA VAL A 177 -14.60 -3.99 -2.18
C VAL A 177 -13.78 -5.26 -2.05
N ALA A 178 -14.40 -6.35 -1.59
CA ALA A 178 -13.77 -7.66 -1.54
C ALA A 178 -13.33 -8.15 -2.94
N LEU A 179 -14.17 -7.97 -3.96
CA LEU A 179 -13.83 -8.33 -5.34
C LEU A 179 -12.67 -7.49 -5.90
N LEU A 180 -12.64 -6.18 -5.62
CA LEU A 180 -11.51 -5.33 -6.00
C LEU A 180 -10.21 -5.77 -5.34
N LEU A 181 -10.22 -5.96 -4.02
CA LEU A 181 -9.03 -6.39 -3.28
C LEU A 181 -8.57 -7.78 -3.72
N GLY A 182 -9.50 -8.70 -3.97
CA GLY A 182 -9.19 -10.03 -4.49
C GLY A 182 -8.59 -9.99 -5.90
N ALA A 183 -9.15 -9.18 -6.79
CA ALA A 183 -8.61 -9.00 -8.14
C ALA A 183 -7.24 -8.31 -8.13
N LEU A 184 -7.07 -7.28 -7.28
CA LEU A 184 -5.79 -6.62 -7.08
C LEU A 184 -4.74 -7.61 -6.54
N LEU A 185 -5.10 -8.42 -5.54
CA LEU A 185 -4.23 -9.46 -5.00
C LEU A 185 -3.79 -10.46 -6.08
N LEU A 186 -4.72 -10.89 -6.94
CA LEU A 186 -4.40 -11.78 -8.05
C LEU A 186 -3.35 -11.16 -9.00
N VAL A 187 -3.51 -9.88 -9.35
CA VAL A 187 -2.56 -9.15 -10.21
C VAL A 187 -1.20 -9.02 -9.54
N VAL A 188 -1.16 -8.67 -8.24
CA VAL A 188 0.07 -8.58 -7.45
C VAL A 188 0.79 -9.93 -7.41
N VAL A 189 0.08 -11.02 -7.13
CA VAL A 189 0.65 -12.37 -7.11
C VAL A 189 1.21 -12.74 -8.48
N LEU A 190 0.49 -12.41 -9.57
CA LEU A 190 0.98 -12.67 -10.92
C LEU A 190 2.28 -11.92 -11.21
N PHE A 191 2.38 -10.63 -10.86
CA PHE A 191 3.63 -9.87 -11.02
C PHE A 191 4.78 -10.47 -10.22
N THR A 192 4.54 -10.85 -8.96
CA THR A 192 5.56 -11.48 -8.11
C THR A 192 6.03 -12.82 -8.67
N VAL A 193 5.12 -13.67 -9.15
CA VAL A 193 5.47 -14.96 -9.76
C VAL A 193 6.30 -14.76 -11.02
N VAL A 194 5.91 -13.82 -11.89
CA VAL A 194 6.64 -13.52 -13.12
C VAL A 194 8.03 -12.93 -12.83
N ALA A 195 8.15 -12.06 -11.83
CA ALA A 195 9.41 -11.44 -11.44
C ALA A 195 10.36 -12.40 -10.71
N GLY A 196 9.81 -13.34 -9.96
CA GLY A 196 10.55 -14.39 -9.26
C GLY A 196 11.06 -15.50 -10.17
N LEU A 197 10.73 -15.50 -11.47
CA LEU A 197 11.30 -16.43 -12.42
C LEU A 197 12.83 -16.21 -12.47
N PRO A 198 13.64 -17.27 -12.35
CA PRO A 198 15.08 -17.14 -12.30
C PRO A 198 15.61 -16.77 -13.69
N LEU A 199 15.63 -15.48 -13.97
CA LEU A 199 16.17 -14.92 -15.21
C LEU A 199 17.63 -15.34 -15.41
N SER A 200 18.34 -15.66 -14.32
CA SER A 200 19.69 -16.24 -14.31
C SER A 200 19.82 -17.57 -15.08
N LEU A 201 18.72 -18.33 -15.25
CA LEU A 201 18.73 -19.56 -16.05
C LEU A 201 18.68 -19.29 -17.57
N VAL A 202 18.27 -18.08 -17.97
CA VAL A 202 18.06 -17.70 -19.37
C VAL A 202 19.07 -16.62 -19.81
N PHE A 203 19.45 -15.75 -18.88
CA PHE A 203 20.33 -14.61 -19.06
C PHE A 203 21.43 -14.67 -18.00
N GLU A 204 22.67 -14.38 -18.37
CA GLU A 204 23.79 -14.30 -17.41
C GLU A 204 23.72 -12.98 -16.64
N VAL A 205 22.84 -12.94 -15.62
CA VAL A 205 22.57 -11.74 -14.80
C VAL A 205 23.21 -11.93 -13.42
N SER A 206 23.87 -10.90 -12.90
CA SER A 206 24.40 -10.95 -11.53
C SER A 206 23.27 -11.01 -10.50
N GLU A 207 23.54 -11.62 -9.34
CA GLU A 207 22.58 -11.71 -8.22
C GLU A 207 22.07 -10.33 -7.78
N THR A 208 22.96 -9.33 -7.72
CA THR A 208 22.59 -7.94 -7.42
C THR A 208 21.61 -7.38 -8.43
N LEU A 209 21.83 -7.59 -9.73
CA LEU A 209 20.92 -7.09 -10.77
C LEU A 209 19.57 -7.81 -10.73
N ALA A 210 19.55 -9.12 -10.50
CA ALA A 210 18.31 -9.87 -10.31
C ALA A 210 17.52 -9.36 -9.10
N TYR A 211 18.21 -9.07 -8.00
CA TYR A 211 17.60 -8.50 -6.80
C TYR A 211 17.02 -7.11 -7.06
N LEU A 212 17.78 -6.21 -7.69
CA LEU A 212 17.30 -4.88 -8.06
C LEU A 212 16.11 -4.95 -9.03
N GLY A 213 16.08 -5.92 -9.95
CA GLY A 213 14.93 -6.18 -10.80
C GLY A 213 13.68 -6.53 -10.00
N ASN A 214 13.80 -7.39 -8.98
CA ASN A 214 12.70 -7.72 -8.07
C ASN A 214 12.22 -6.50 -7.27
N VAL A 215 13.15 -5.68 -6.75
CA VAL A 215 12.80 -4.44 -6.06
C VAL A 215 12.08 -3.46 -7.00
N ALA A 216 12.48 -3.38 -8.26
CA ALA A 216 11.80 -2.55 -9.27
C ALA A 216 10.36 -3.02 -9.53
N VAL A 217 10.13 -4.34 -9.64
CA VAL A 217 8.77 -4.89 -9.79
C VAL A 217 7.95 -4.64 -8.53
N SER A 218 8.52 -4.80 -7.34
CA SER A 218 7.86 -4.51 -6.07
C SER A 218 7.46 -3.02 -5.97
N ALA A 219 8.34 -2.10 -6.37
CA ALA A 219 8.03 -0.67 -6.44
C ALA A 219 6.91 -0.33 -7.42
N LEU A 220 6.95 -0.91 -8.62
CA LEU A 220 5.88 -0.77 -9.61
C LEU A 220 4.54 -1.28 -9.06
N THR A 221 4.55 -2.46 -8.45
CA THR A 221 3.36 -3.12 -7.90
C THR A 221 2.77 -2.34 -6.74
N PHE A 222 3.62 -1.77 -5.88
CA PHE A 222 3.22 -0.92 -4.77
C PHE A 222 2.49 0.36 -5.25
N VAL A 223 3.05 1.05 -6.25
CA VAL A 223 2.40 2.26 -6.82
C VAL A 223 1.12 1.89 -7.56
N TYR A 224 1.11 0.78 -8.29
CA TYR A 224 -0.08 0.26 -8.94
C TYR A 224 -1.21 -0.02 -7.93
N ALA A 225 -0.89 -0.69 -6.82
CA ALA A 225 -1.86 -0.95 -5.76
C ALA A 225 -2.41 0.35 -5.17
N ALA A 226 -1.55 1.36 -4.91
CA ALA A 226 -1.99 2.68 -4.46
C ALA A 226 -2.94 3.35 -5.47
N ALA A 227 -2.64 3.27 -6.77
CA ALA A 227 -3.48 3.83 -7.83
C ALA A 227 -4.86 3.15 -7.91
N VAL A 228 -4.90 1.82 -7.86
CA VAL A 228 -6.16 1.05 -7.89
C VAL A 228 -7.00 1.34 -6.65
N LEU A 229 -6.38 1.48 -5.49
CA LEU A 229 -7.08 1.85 -4.25
C LEU A 229 -7.61 3.29 -4.30
N ALA A 230 -6.86 4.23 -4.88
CA ALA A 230 -7.33 5.60 -5.10
C ALA A 230 -8.58 5.64 -5.99
N VAL A 231 -8.54 4.94 -7.14
CA VAL A 231 -9.70 4.84 -8.04
C VAL A 231 -10.88 4.13 -7.38
N GLY A 232 -10.62 3.04 -6.64
CA GLY A 232 -11.66 2.32 -5.90
C GLY A 232 -12.34 3.19 -4.84
N PHE A 233 -11.57 4.04 -4.17
CA PHE A 233 -12.07 5.02 -3.20
C PHE A 233 -12.99 6.05 -3.88
N GLU A 234 -12.53 6.66 -4.98
CA GLU A 234 -13.33 7.61 -5.77
C GLU A 234 -14.65 6.99 -6.26
N GLN A 235 -14.61 5.75 -6.78
CA GLN A 235 -15.81 5.07 -7.24
C GLN A 235 -16.85 4.85 -6.14
N LEU A 236 -16.41 4.55 -4.91
CA LEU A 236 -17.33 4.39 -3.78
C LEU A 236 -17.85 5.73 -3.29
N ARG A 237 -16.98 6.74 -3.17
CA ARG A 237 -17.36 8.07 -2.68
C ARG A 237 -18.36 8.74 -3.61
N ASN A 238 -18.07 8.75 -4.91
CA ASN A 238 -18.95 9.34 -5.92
C ASN A 238 -20.26 8.53 -6.11
N GLY A 239 -20.30 7.27 -5.65
CA GLY A 239 -21.52 6.46 -5.60
C GLY A 239 -22.39 6.83 -4.41
N ASP A 240 -21.79 7.03 -3.24
CA ASP A 240 -22.45 7.46 -2.01
C ASP A 240 -23.12 8.82 -2.17
N GLU A 241 -22.40 9.80 -2.73
CA GLU A 241 -22.92 11.16 -2.97
C GLU A 241 -24.15 11.17 -3.88
N ARG A 242 -24.22 10.25 -4.86
CA ARG A 242 -25.40 10.13 -5.73
C ARG A 242 -26.58 9.49 -5.01
N ASP A 243 -26.33 8.46 -4.21
CA ASP A 243 -27.39 7.79 -3.44
C ASP A 243 -28.06 8.77 -2.46
N ASP A 244 -27.27 9.67 -1.84
CA ASP A 244 -27.76 10.74 -0.96
C ASP A 244 -28.58 11.81 -1.73
N GLU A 245 -28.10 12.28 -2.90
CA GLU A 245 -28.81 13.27 -3.73
C GLU A 245 -30.21 12.79 -4.15
N PHE A 246 -30.36 11.50 -4.48
CA PHE A 246 -31.67 10.93 -4.82
C PHE A 246 -32.59 10.80 -3.61
N ALA A 247 -32.06 10.50 -2.41
CA ALA A 247 -32.87 10.42 -1.20
C ALA A 247 -33.49 11.79 -0.84
N ASP A 248 -32.71 12.87 -0.96
CA ASP A 248 -33.20 14.24 -0.73
C ASP A 248 -34.30 14.65 -1.72
N ILE A 249 -34.22 14.20 -2.98
CA ILE A 249 -35.25 14.46 -4.00
C ILE A 249 -36.56 13.73 -3.68
N ASP A 250 -36.49 12.48 -3.23
CA ASP A 250 -37.68 11.69 -2.88
C ASP A 250 -38.42 12.28 -1.66
N ASP A 251 -37.69 12.82 -0.68
CA ASP A 251 -38.26 13.52 0.48
C ASP A 251 -38.88 14.89 0.10
N GLU A 252 -38.40 15.56 -0.95
CA GLU A 252 -38.99 16.82 -1.44
C GLU A 252 -40.25 16.58 -2.31
N LEU A 253 -40.35 15.41 -2.96
CA LEU A 253 -41.49 15.04 -3.81
C LEU A 253 -42.64 14.33 -3.08
N LEU A 254 -42.42 13.86 -1.84
CA LEU A 254 -43.41 13.17 -1.01
C LEU A 254 -43.61 13.89 0.34
N PRO A 255 -44.41 14.98 0.39
CA PRO A 255 -44.78 15.64 1.64
C PRO A 255 -45.72 14.80 2.53
#